data_AF-A0A2V9C967-F1
#
_entry.id   AF-A0A2V9C967-F1
#
_cell.length_a   1.000
_cell.length_b   1.000
_cell.length_c   1.000
_cell.angle_alpha   90.00
_cell.angle_beta   90.00
_cell.angle_gamma   90.00
#
_symmetry.space_group_name_H-M   'P 1'
#
loop_
_entity.id
_entity.type
_entity.pdbx_description
1 polymer ?
#
loop_
_entity_poly.entity_id
_entity_poly.type
_entity_poly.pdbx_seq_one_letter_code
_entity_poly.pdbx_strand_id
1 'polypeptide(L)'
;YGSDRGFFSEKNVKSCKQKGVKVVCIPQRGGQKTPTRAKYEKSPDFKKGQRFRAGIEGRISVLFRGRGMKRCLAEGRKRFELWVGAAVIANNLMRIAALLTKRSSRKRRKRRAA
;
A
#
# COMPACT_ATOMS: atom_id res chain seq x y z
N TYR A 1 -8.65 -7.32 -0.27
CA TYR A 1 -8.97 -5.96 0.19
C TYR A 1 -8.41 -5.80 1.59
N GLY A 2 -7.47 -4.87 1.76
CA GLY A 2 -6.89 -4.51 3.05
C GLY A 2 -7.21 -3.06 3.33
N SER A 3 -7.81 -2.82 4.49
CA SER A 3 -8.17 -1.48 4.94
C SER A 3 -7.80 -1.36 6.41
N ASP A 4 -7.86 -0.14 6.93
CA ASP A 4 -7.54 0.11 8.33
C ASP A 4 -8.51 -0.60 9.24
N ARG A 5 -8.07 -0.82 10.49
CA ARG A 5 -8.91 -1.39 11.54
C ARG A 5 -10.23 -0.62 11.71
N GLY A 6 -10.22 0.69 11.44
CA GLY A 6 -11.41 1.54 11.47
C GLY A 6 -12.55 1.07 10.56
N PHE A 7 -12.23 0.37 9.46
CA PHE A 7 -13.19 -0.12 8.47
C PHE A 7 -13.77 -1.50 8.80
N PHE A 8 -13.40 -2.07 9.95
CA PHE A 8 -13.97 -3.34 10.36
C PHE A 8 -15.44 -3.19 10.73
N SER A 9 -16.29 -3.89 9.97
CA SER A 9 -17.65 -4.24 10.35
C SER A 9 -18.01 -5.55 9.67
N GLU A 10 -18.93 -6.33 10.25
CA GLU A 10 -19.39 -7.56 9.60
C GLU A 10 -19.99 -7.30 8.23
N LYS A 11 -20.74 -6.18 8.10
CA LYS A 11 -21.28 -5.70 6.83
C LYS A 11 -20.19 -5.49 5.79
N ASN A 12 -19.10 -4.82 6.16
CA ASN A 12 -17.98 -4.58 5.24
C ASN A 12 -17.27 -5.87 4.84
N VAL A 13 -17.05 -6.78 5.79
CA VAL A 13 -16.43 -8.08 5.51
C VAL A 13 -17.31 -8.92 4.57
N LYS A 14 -18.62 -8.99 4.82
CA LYS A 14 -19.59 -9.68 3.95
C LYS A 14 -19.63 -9.05 2.56
N SER A 15 -19.70 -7.72 2.48
CA SER A 15 -19.70 -6.99 1.21
C SER A 15 -18.43 -7.26 0.38
N CYS A 16 -17.26 -7.30 1.03
CA CYS A 16 -16.01 -7.65 0.35
C CYS A 16 -16.08 -9.07 -0.24
N LYS A 17 -16.58 -10.05 0.53
CA LYS A 17 -16.72 -11.43 0.04
C LYS A 17 -17.69 -11.53 -1.15
N GLN A 18 -18.84 -10.86 -1.07
CA GLN A 18 -19.83 -10.80 -2.15
C GLN A 18 -19.25 -10.18 -3.43
N LYS A 19 -18.37 -9.18 -3.31
CA LYS A 19 -17.67 -8.55 -4.43
C LYS A 19 -16.47 -9.36 -4.95
N GLY A 20 -16.33 -10.63 -4.56
CA GLY A 20 -15.27 -11.52 -5.06
C GLY A 20 -13.88 -11.24 -4.48
N VAL A 21 -13.78 -10.53 -3.36
CA VAL A 21 -12.48 -10.31 -2.72
C VAL A 21 -11.96 -11.63 -2.14
N LYS A 22 -10.90 -12.17 -2.77
CA LYS A 22 -10.26 -13.43 -2.38
C LYS A 22 -9.72 -13.44 -0.94
N VAL A 23 -9.12 -12.33 -0.50
CA VAL A 23 -8.56 -12.20 0.86
C VAL A 23 -9.01 -10.88 1.47
N VAL A 24 -9.80 -10.95 2.54
CA VAL A 24 -10.28 -9.78 3.31
C VAL A 24 -9.40 -9.58 4.53
N CYS A 25 -8.37 -8.77 4.37
CA CYS A 25 -7.37 -8.54 5.41
C CYS A 25 -7.66 -7.27 6.24
N ILE A 26 -8.91 -7.03 6.63
CA ILE A 26 -9.28 -5.93 7.53
C ILE A 26 -9.19 -6.44 8.98
N PRO A 27 -8.35 -5.88 9.89
CA PRO A 27 -8.26 -6.35 11.28
C PRO A 27 -9.54 -6.11 12.07
N GLN A 28 -9.93 -7.02 12.97
CA GLN A 28 -11.08 -6.82 13.86
C GLN A 28 -10.87 -5.59 14.73
N ARG A 29 -11.93 -4.79 14.86
CA ARG A 29 -12.03 -3.63 15.77
C ARG A 29 -12.94 -3.98 16.94
N GLY A 30 -12.48 -3.68 18.15
CA GLY A 30 -13.26 -3.86 19.37
C GLY A 30 -13.48 -5.32 19.79
N GLY A 31 -13.80 -5.49 21.07
CA GLY A 31 -14.10 -6.79 21.69
C GLY A 31 -12.94 -7.78 21.70
N GLN A 32 -13.21 -8.96 22.25
CA GLN A 32 -12.30 -10.09 22.16
C GLN A 32 -12.46 -10.79 20.80
N LYS A 33 -11.34 -11.21 20.21
CA LYS A 33 -11.35 -11.97 18.96
C LYS A 33 -11.69 -13.42 19.28
N THR A 34 -12.60 -14.01 18.51
CA THR A 34 -12.81 -15.46 18.56
C THR A 34 -11.51 -16.18 18.20
N PRO A 35 -11.27 -17.42 18.70
CA PRO A 35 -10.08 -18.19 18.36
C PRO A 35 -9.89 -18.34 16.84
N THR A 36 -10.98 -18.57 16.11
CA THR A 36 -11.00 -18.64 14.65
C THR A 36 -10.53 -17.35 14.00
N ARG A 37 -11.00 -16.20 14.51
CA ARG A 37 -10.62 -14.89 13.98
C ARG A 37 -9.17 -14.56 14.28
N ALA A 38 -8.69 -14.87 15.49
CA ALA A 38 -7.29 -14.70 15.86
C ALA A 38 -6.36 -15.55 14.99
N LYS A 39 -6.73 -16.82 14.71
CA LYS A 39 -5.99 -17.70 13.78
C LYS A 39 -5.96 -17.11 12.36
N TYR A 40 -7.11 -16.62 11.86
CA TYR A 40 -7.19 -16.00 10.54
C TYR A 40 -6.29 -14.76 10.41
N GLU A 41 -6.29 -13.85 11.38
CA GLU A 41 -5.44 -12.65 11.34
C GLU A 41 -3.93 -12.95 11.46
N LYS A 42 -3.58 -14.11 12.06
CA LYS A 42 -2.20 -14.60 12.12
C LYS A 42 -1.75 -15.34 10.85
N SER A 43 -2.68 -15.68 9.95
CA SER A 43 -2.38 -16.43 8.73
C SER A 43 -1.41 -15.69 7.79
N PRO A 44 -0.63 -16.42 6.97
CA PRO A 44 0.30 -15.81 6.01
C PRO A 44 -0.39 -14.87 5.01
N ASP A 45 -1.56 -15.25 4.48
CA ASP A 45 -2.28 -14.45 3.48
C ASP A 45 -2.81 -13.15 4.08
N PHE A 46 -3.32 -13.18 5.30
CA PHE A 46 -3.75 -11.99 6.01
C PHE A 46 -2.57 -11.03 6.23
N LYS A 47 -1.42 -11.56 6.68
CA LYS A 47 -0.19 -10.77 6.88
C LYS A 47 0.34 -10.21 5.56
N LYS A 48 0.30 -10.97 4.46
CA LYS A 48 0.69 -10.51 3.13
C LYS A 48 -0.19 -9.35 2.67
N GLY A 49 -1.50 -9.47 2.87
CA GLY A 49 -2.46 -8.40 2.59
C GLY A 49 -2.20 -7.13 3.41
N GLN A 50 -1.91 -7.28 4.71
CA GLN A 50 -1.56 -6.15 5.58
C GLN A 50 -0.22 -5.49 5.21
N ARG A 51 0.80 -6.28 4.83
CA ARG A 51 2.07 -5.74 4.31
C ARG A 51 1.88 -4.96 3.02
N PHE A 52 1.01 -5.44 2.13
CA PHE A 52 0.66 -4.72 0.90
C PHE A 52 0.00 -3.37 1.20
N ARG A 53 -0.99 -3.34 2.12
CA ARG A 53 -1.63 -2.11 2.59
C ARG A 53 -0.61 -1.12 3.17
N ALA A 54 0.22 -1.56 4.11
CA ALA A 54 1.27 -0.73 4.71
C ALA A 54 2.25 -0.18 3.65
N GLY A 55 2.54 -0.96 2.60
CA GLY A 55 3.34 -0.52 1.47
C GLY A 55 2.69 0.62 0.66
N ILE A 56 1.36 0.63 0.51
CA ILE A 56 0.61 1.72 -0.13
C ILE A 56 0.73 2.99 0.73
N GLU A 57 0.46 2.90 2.02
CA GLU A 57 0.59 4.03 2.96
C GLU A 57 2.00 4.60 3.00
N GLY A 58 3.02 3.73 2.99
CA GLY A 58 4.41 4.14 2.90
C GLY A 58 4.70 4.95 1.64
N ARG A 59 4.16 4.54 0.48
CA ARG A 59 4.32 5.29 -0.78
C ARG A 59 3.61 6.65 -0.74
N ILE A 60 2.40 6.70 -0.20
CA ILE A 60 1.67 7.95 -0.02
C ILE A 60 2.44 8.89 0.93
N SER A 61 2.95 8.37 2.04
CA SER A 61 3.77 9.11 2.99
C SER A 61 5.03 9.71 2.34
N VAL A 62 5.71 8.97 1.46
CA VAL A 62 6.85 9.49 0.69
C VAL A 62 6.44 10.64 -0.21
N LEU A 63 5.28 10.56 -0.89
CA LEU A 63 4.77 11.65 -1.71
C LEU A 63 4.58 12.93 -0.88
N PHE A 64 3.89 12.82 0.26
CA PHE A 64 3.59 13.95 1.13
C PHE A 64 4.84 14.55 1.80
N ARG A 65 5.73 13.71 2.36
CA ARG A 65 6.84 14.18 3.20
C ARG A 65 8.14 14.42 2.44
N GLY A 66 8.37 13.67 1.36
CA GLY A 66 9.66 13.67 0.65
C GLY A 66 9.61 14.16 -0.80
N ARG A 67 8.41 14.33 -1.38
CA ARG A 67 8.25 14.71 -2.81
C ARG A 67 7.37 15.94 -3.02
N GLY A 68 7.21 16.78 -2.00
CA GLY A 68 6.52 18.07 -2.13
C GLY A 68 5.00 17.97 -2.29
N MET A 69 4.37 16.81 -2.09
CA MET A 69 2.91 16.65 -2.23
C MET A 69 2.11 17.16 -1.02
N LYS A 70 2.73 17.95 -0.12
CA LYS A 70 2.07 18.50 1.08
C LYS A 70 1.08 19.62 0.76
N ARG A 71 1.35 20.42 -0.28
CA ARG A 71 0.50 21.53 -0.70
C ARG A 71 0.55 21.68 -2.22
N CYS A 72 -0.61 21.77 -2.84
CA CYS A 72 -0.72 22.20 -4.24
C CYS A 72 -0.85 23.72 -4.27
N LEU A 73 -0.05 24.38 -5.11
CA LEU A 73 -0.13 25.83 -5.32
C LEU A 73 -1.05 26.21 -6.48
N ALA A 74 -1.49 25.23 -7.26
CA ALA A 74 -2.39 25.46 -8.39
C ALA A 74 -3.85 25.43 -7.92
N GLU A 75 -4.59 26.47 -8.25
CA GLU A 75 -6.00 26.60 -7.88
C GLU A 75 -6.94 25.88 -8.85
N GLY A 76 -8.06 25.39 -8.32
CA GLY A 76 -9.10 24.72 -9.10
C GLY A 76 -8.92 23.20 -9.20
N ARG A 77 -10.06 22.49 -9.20
CA ARG A 77 -10.13 21.02 -9.13
C ARG A 77 -9.32 20.33 -10.22
N LYS A 78 -9.46 20.76 -11.47
CA LYS A 78 -8.77 20.17 -12.63
C LYS A 78 -7.25 20.25 -12.50
N ARG A 79 -6.73 21.40 -12.05
CA ARG A 79 -5.28 21.60 -11.86
C ARG A 79 -4.76 20.79 -10.67
N PHE A 80 -5.55 20.70 -9.60
CA PHE A 80 -5.23 19.83 -8.46
C PHE A 80 -5.12 18.36 -8.85
N GLU A 81 -6.09 17.83 -9.61
CA GLU A 81 -6.05 16.44 -10.09
C GLU A 81 -4.84 16.17 -10.98
N LEU A 82 -4.55 17.08 -11.90
CA LEU A 82 -3.36 17.01 -12.75
C LEU A 82 -2.08 17.01 -11.91
N TRP A 83 -1.98 17.88 -10.91
CA TRP A 83 -0.83 17.96 -10.01
C TRP A 83 -0.62 16.68 -9.20
N VAL A 84 -1.70 16.09 -8.64
CA VAL A 84 -1.62 14.79 -7.95
C VAL A 84 -1.16 13.69 -8.92
N GLY A 85 -1.74 13.64 -10.13
CA GLY A 85 -1.37 12.66 -11.16
C GLY A 85 0.10 12.76 -11.55
N ALA A 86 0.58 13.98 -11.81
CA ALA A 86 1.99 14.25 -12.14
C ALA A 86 2.93 13.82 -11.00
N ALA A 87 2.59 14.12 -9.74
CA ALA A 87 3.39 13.72 -8.58
C ALA A 87 3.49 12.19 -8.46
N VAL A 88 2.39 11.47 -8.67
CA VAL A 88 2.37 9.99 -8.65
C VAL A 88 3.21 9.41 -9.80
N ILE A 89 3.07 9.92 -11.02
CA ILE A 89 3.86 9.49 -12.18
C ILE A 89 5.34 9.71 -11.93
N ALA A 90 5.75 10.92 -11.52
CA ALA A 90 7.14 11.24 -11.21
C ALA A 90 7.71 10.30 -10.14
N ASN A 91 6.96 10.04 -9.07
CA ASN A 91 7.39 9.10 -8.04
C ASN A 91 7.56 7.68 -8.58
N ASN A 92 6.64 7.20 -9.42
CA ASN A 92 6.77 5.87 -10.03
C ASN A 92 8.02 5.77 -10.91
N LEU A 93 8.31 6.79 -11.73
CA LEU A 93 9.52 6.86 -12.55
C LEU A 93 10.79 6.80 -11.69
N MET A 94 10.86 7.59 -10.61
CA MET A 94 11.99 7.55 -9.67
C MET A 94 12.16 6.19 -9.01
N ARG A 95 11.06 5.50 -8.66
CA ARG A 95 11.12 4.14 -8.10
C ARG A 95 11.61 3.12 -9.11
N ILE A 96 11.18 3.21 -10.37
CA ILE A 96 11.65 2.33 -11.45
C ILE A 96 13.15 2.53 -11.66
N ALA A 97 13.61 3.77 -11.79
CA ALA A 97 15.03 4.11 -11.94
C ALA A 97 15.87 3.54 -10.78
N ALA A 98 15.44 3.74 -9.53
CA ALA A 98 16.13 3.20 -8.36
C ALA A 98 16.20 1.66 -8.36
N LEU A 99 15.15 0.98 -8.81
CA LEU A 99 15.13 -0.49 -8.93
C LEU A 99 16.08 -0.99 -10.02
N LEU A 100 16.13 -0.31 -11.17
CA LEU A 100 17.05 -0.62 -12.26
C LEU A 100 18.51 -0.47 -11.82
N THR A 101 18.84 0.65 -11.16
CA THR A 101 20.19 0.88 -10.60
C THR A 101 20.58 -0.18 -9.58
N LYS A 102 19.66 -0.54 -8.66
CA LYS A 102 19.91 -1.60 -7.67
C LYS A 102 20.10 -2.98 -8.30
N ARG A 103 19.37 -3.28 -9.37
CA ARG A 103 19.54 -4.54 -10.12
C ARG A 103 20.90 -4.58 -10.82
N SER A 104 21.31 -3.48 -11.44
CA SER A 104 22.61 -3.34 -12.09
C SER A 104 23.76 -3.53 -11.10
N SER A 105 23.71 -2.86 -9.94
CA SER A 105 24.75 -2.98 -8.90
C SER A 105 24.87 -4.40 -8.36
N ARG A 106 23.75 -5.08 -8.11
CA ARG A 106 23.72 -6.50 -7.71
C ARG A 106 24.36 -7.41 -8.76
N LYS A 107 24.05 -7.19 -10.05
CA LYS A 107 24.64 -7.96 -11.16
C LYS A 107 26.15 -7.76 -11.23
N ARG A 108 26.63 -6.51 -11.10
CA ARG A 108 28.06 -6.19 -11.07
C ARG A 108 28.77 -6.84 -9.89
N ARG A 109 28.16 -6.81 -8.69
CA ARG A 109 28.73 -7.47 -7.50
C ARG A 109 28.83 -8.98 -7.68
N LYS A 110 27.80 -9.62 -8.24
CA LYS A 110 27.83 -11.07 -8.52
C LYS A 110 28.95 -11.45 -9.51
N ARG A 111 29.17 -10.62 -10.54
CA ARG A 111 30.26 -10.83 -11.52
C ARG A 111 31.67 -10.65 -10.94
N ARG A 112 31.85 -9.84 -9.90
CA ARG A 112 33.15 -9.62 -9.25
C ARG A 112 33.50 -10.70 -8.23
N ALA A 113 32.52 -11.48 -7.80
CA ALA A 113 32.67 -12.54 -6.80
C ALA A 113 32.69 -13.95 -7.43
N ALA A 114 32.61 -14.01 -8.76
CA ALA A 114 32.82 -15.20 -9.58
C ALA A 114 34.15 -15.00 -10.32
#